data_AF-A0A7S2H2A4-F1
#
_entry.id   AF-A0A7S2H2A4-F1
#
_cell.length_a   1.000
_cell.length_b   1.000
_cell.length_c   1.000
_cell.angle_alpha   90.00
_cell.angle_beta   90.00
_cell.angle_gamma   90.00
#
_symmetry.space_group_name_H-M   'P 1'
#
loop_
_entity.id
_entity.type
_entity.pdbx_description
1 polymer ?
#
loop_
_entity_poly.entity_id
_entity_poly.type
_entity_poly.pdbx_seq_one_letter_code
_entity_poly.pdbx_strand_id
1 'polypeptide(L)'
;AVERKHGRIAMVAVVGMLFHNANIEFPGYLSKELGIRFSDIPDGMMGLFSVPLAGLSQIVFAIGVVELAIWPASDYSGDYGTGYGRPFVPNVLEGEELKYKLDMEINQGRAAMMGIMGAMVGEAVTGQTLAEQVASGNLIGYGPP
;
A
#
# COMPACT_ATOMS: atom_id res chain seq x y z
N ALA A 1 -13.80 -0.40 13.13
CA ALA A 1 -12.40 0.00 13.35
C ALA A 1 -11.41 -0.86 12.55
N VAL A 2 -11.37 -2.19 12.77
CA VAL A 2 -10.39 -3.09 12.12
C VAL A 2 -10.53 -3.12 10.59
N GLU A 3 -11.77 -3.20 10.08
CA GLU A 3 -12.04 -3.14 8.64
C GLU A 3 -11.53 -1.83 8.01
N ARG A 4 -11.78 -0.69 8.66
CA ARG A 4 -11.31 0.62 8.20
C ARG A 4 -9.78 0.67 8.18
N LYS A 5 -9.11 0.10 9.19
CA LYS A 5 -7.64 0.02 9.24
C LYS A 5 -7.08 -0.83 8.10
N HIS A 6 -7.61 -2.03 7.89
CA HIS A 6 -7.19 -2.89 6.77
C HIS A 6 -7.48 -2.24 5.42
N GLY A 7 -8.65 -1.59 5.28
CA GLY A 7 -9.00 -0.84 4.09
C GLY A 7 -8.02 0.29 3.79
N ARG A 8 -7.62 1.09 4.78
CA ARG A 8 -6.60 2.16 4.61
C ARG A 8 -5.26 1.62 4.17
N ILE A 9 -4.78 0.53 4.79
CA ILE A 9 -3.52 -0.12 4.43
C ILE A 9 -3.61 -0.67 3.00
N ALA A 10 -4.70 -1.34 2.66
CA ALA A 10 -4.92 -1.90 1.33
C ALA A 10 -4.99 -0.80 0.25
N MET A 11 -5.65 0.33 0.52
CA MET A 11 -5.71 1.47 -0.42
C MET A 11 -4.31 2.02 -0.73
N VAL A 12 -3.47 2.21 0.29
CA VAL A 12 -2.07 2.65 0.10
C VAL A 12 -1.25 1.59 -0.63
N ALA A 13 -1.46 0.31 -0.32
CA ALA A 13 -0.79 -0.79 -1.01
C ALA A 13 -1.15 -0.86 -2.50
N VAL A 14 -2.42 -0.63 -2.88
CA VAL A 14 -2.81 -0.59 -4.32
C VAL A 14 -2.08 0.53 -5.04
N VAL A 15 -2.03 1.73 -4.45
CA VAL A 15 -1.29 2.85 -5.03
C VAL A 15 0.19 2.51 -5.16
N GLY A 16 0.82 1.98 -4.11
CA GLY A 16 2.22 1.57 -4.14
C GLY A 16 2.51 0.54 -5.24
N MET A 17 1.68 -0.49 -5.34
CA MET A 17 1.76 -1.51 -6.39
C MET A 17 1.69 -0.90 -7.79
N LEU A 18 0.77 0.05 -8.04
CA LEU A 18 0.66 0.72 -9.34
C LEU A 18 1.87 1.60 -9.64
N PHE A 19 2.41 2.31 -8.65
CA PHE A 19 3.62 3.14 -8.81
C PHE A 19 4.85 2.30 -9.15
N HIS A 20 5.05 1.18 -8.44
CA HIS A 20 6.15 0.25 -8.70
C HIS A 20 6.05 -0.36 -10.10
N ASN A 21 4.88 -0.92 -10.45
CA ASN A 21 4.65 -1.48 -11.79
C ASN A 21 4.70 -0.44 -12.93
N ALA A 22 4.57 0.87 -12.62
CA ALA A 22 4.78 1.95 -13.58
C ALA A 22 6.26 2.36 -13.74
N ASN A 23 7.20 1.65 -13.10
CA ASN A 23 8.63 1.97 -13.04
C ASN A 23 8.91 3.38 -12.50
N ILE A 24 8.06 3.87 -11.58
CA ILE A 24 8.28 5.16 -10.91
C ILE A 24 9.09 4.89 -9.64
N GLU A 25 10.40 5.03 -9.78
CA GLU A 25 11.35 4.76 -8.70
C GLU A 25 12.12 6.02 -8.29
N PHE A 26 12.61 6.01 -7.05
CA PHE A 26 13.51 7.07 -6.60
C PHE A 26 14.90 6.90 -7.24
N PRO A 27 15.47 7.98 -7.82
CA PRO A 27 16.83 7.91 -8.33
C PRO A 27 17.82 7.77 -7.17
N GLY A 28 18.69 6.75 -7.24
CA GLY A 28 19.83 6.60 -6.33
C GLY A 28 19.93 5.24 -5.64
N TYR A 29 20.62 5.23 -4.50
CA TYR A 29 20.92 4.03 -3.73
C TYR A 29 19.97 3.86 -2.55
N LEU A 30 19.36 2.68 -2.45
CA LEU A 30 18.66 2.22 -1.25
C LEU A 30 19.66 2.04 -0.10
N SER A 31 20.80 1.40 -0.38
CA SER A 31 21.91 1.26 0.56
C SER A 31 23.23 1.52 -0.15
N LYS A 32 23.90 2.61 0.25
CA LYS A 32 25.22 2.96 -0.28
C LYS A 32 26.29 1.96 0.13
N GLU A 33 26.14 1.35 1.30
CA GLU A 33 27.10 0.36 1.83
C GLU A 33 27.01 -0.98 1.09
N LEU A 34 25.80 -1.39 0.70
CA LEU A 34 25.57 -2.63 -0.06
C LEU A 34 25.55 -2.40 -1.57
N GLY A 35 25.63 -1.14 -2.03
CA GLY A 35 25.58 -0.79 -3.45
C GLY A 35 24.23 -1.07 -4.13
N ILE A 36 23.15 -1.25 -3.36
CA ILE A 36 21.81 -1.59 -3.88
C ILE A 36 21.09 -0.30 -4.31
N ARG A 37 20.65 -0.23 -5.56
CA ARG A 37 19.82 0.87 -6.08
C ARG A 37 18.34 0.54 -5.92
N PHE A 38 17.50 1.57 -5.96
CA PHE A 38 16.05 1.36 -5.96
C PHE A 38 15.58 0.57 -7.19
N SER A 39 16.25 0.74 -8.32
CA SER A 39 16.03 -0.02 -9.57
C SER A 39 16.48 -1.48 -9.53
N ASP A 40 17.23 -1.87 -8.50
CA ASP A 40 17.68 -3.26 -8.36
C ASP A 40 16.67 -4.07 -7.54
N ILE A 41 15.62 -3.44 -6.99
CA ILE A 41 14.55 -4.11 -6.24
C ILE A 41 13.48 -4.56 -7.25
N PRO A 42 13.11 -5.85 -7.27
CA PRO A 42 12.06 -6.32 -8.17
C PRO A 42 10.70 -5.75 -7.78
N ASP A 43 9.89 -5.45 -8.79
CA ASP A 43 8.49 -5.08 -8.59
C ASP A 43 7.67 -6.26 -8.07
N GLY A 44 6.58 -5.96 -7.35
CA GLY A 44 5.66 -6.95 -6.81
C GLY A 44 6.09 -7.54 -5.46
N MET A 45 5.56 -8.72 -5.14
CA MET A 45 5.72 -9.34 -3.81
C MET A 45 7.16 -9.63 -3.42
N MET A 46 8.04 -9.89 -4.39
CA MET A 46 9.46 -10.19 -4.15
C MET A 46 10.28 -8.96 -3.76
N GLY A 47 9.78 -7.75 -4.00
CA GLY A 47 10.44 -6.51 -3.64
C GLY A 47 10.68 -6.39 -2.13
N LEU A 48 9.70 -6.80 -1.31
CA LEU A 48 9.81 -6.75 0.15
C LEU A 48 10.95 -7.64 0.68
N PHE A 49 11.15 -8.80 0.06
CA PHE A 49 12.20 -9.76 0.45
C PHE A 49 13.59 -9.36 -0.05
N SER A 50 13.67 -8.43 -1.01
CA SER A 50 14.92 -7.92 -1.57
C SER A 50 15.47 -6.73 -0.77
N VAL A 51 14.68 -6.16 0.15
CA VAL A 51 15.12 -5.10 1.05
C VAL A 51 16.03 -5.69 2.14
N PRO A 52 17.20 -5.09 2.42
CA PRO A 52 18.07 -5.52 3.51
C PRO A 52 17.35 -5.56 4.87
N LEU A 53 17.66 -6.57 5.69
CA LEU A 53 17.07 -6.74 7.03
C LEU A 53 17.14 -5.48 7.90
N ALA A 54 18.24 -4.73 7.83
CA ALA A 54 18.39 -3.47 8.54
C ALA A 54 17.32 -2.45 8.10
N GLY A 55 17.06 -2.31 6.80
CA GLY A 55 16.01 -1.44 6.27
C GLY A 55 14.61 -1.90 6.67
N LEU A 56 14.33 -3.20 6.61
CA LEU A 56 13.06 -3.77 7.09
C LEU A 56 12.82 -3.48 8.57
N SER A 57 13.86 -3.60 9.40
CA SER A 57 13.76 -3.30 10.83
C SER A 57 13.43 -1.82 11.10
N GLN A 58 13.97 -0.90 10.29
CA GLN A 58 13.64 0.53 10.39
C GLN A 58 12.19 0.80 10.01
N ILE A 59 11.67 0.14 8.97
CA ILE A 59 10.27 0.26 8.54
C ILE A 59 9.34 -0.24 9.64
N VAL A 60 9.59 -1.43 10.20
CA VAL A 60 8.78 -2.02 11.27
C VAL A 60 8.82 -1.13 12.52
N PHE A 61 10.00 -0.62 12.89
CA PHE A 61 10.14 0.29 14.02
C PHE A 61 9.36 1.59 13.81
N ALA A 62 9.47 2.21 12.63
CA ALA A 62 8.74 3.43 12.29
C ALA A 62 7.22 3.22 12.34
N ILE A 63 6.72 2.12 11.75
CA ILE A 63 5.31 1.75 11.81
C ILE A 63 4.87 1.53 13.26
N GLY A 64 5.69 0.84 14.07
CA GLY A 64 5.40 0.60 15.48
C GLY A 64 5.27 1.89 16.30
N VAL A 65 6.17 2.87 16.08
CA VAL A 65 6.09 4.19 16.73
C VAL A 65 4.83 4.94 16.30
N VAL A 66 4.54 4.95 15.00
CA VAL A 66 3.34 5.61 14.47
C VAL A 66 2.07 4.99 15.04
N GLU A 67 1.98 3.66 15.06
CA GLU A 67 0.78 2.93 15.48
C GLU A 67 0.55 2.96 17.00
N LEU A 68 1.60 3.13 17.80
CA LEU A 68 1.48 3.14 19.27
C LEU A 68 1.44 4.55 19.86
N ALA A 69 2.17 5.50 19.29
CA ALA A 69 2.34 6.83 19.88
C ALA A 69 1.59 7.94 19.15
N ILE A 70 1.54 7.91 17.81
CA ILE A 70 0.98 9.02 17.01
C ILE A 70 -0.49 8.77 16.65
N TRP A 71 -0.78 7.58 16.12
CA TRP A 71 -2.10 7.13 15.70
C TRP A 71 -2.43 5.81 16.39
N PRO A 72 -2.80 5.87 17.69
CA PRO A 72 -2.97 4.70 18.52
C PRO A 72 -4.05 3.78 17.95
N ALA A 73 -3.67 2.56 17.55
CA ALA A 73 -4.63 1.57 17.04
C ALA A 73 -5.68 1.13 18.07
N SER A 74 -5.49 1.48 19.35
CA SER A 74 -6.47 1.31 20.42
C SER A 74 -7.62 2.32 20.37
N ASP A 75 -7.49 3.41 19.58
CA ASP A 75 -8.59 4.32 19.32
C ASP A 75 -9.49 3.78 18.20
N TYR A 76 -10.61 3.17 18.62
CA TYR A 76 -11.60 2.58 17.73
C TYR A 76 -12.44 3.61 16.95
N SER A 77 -12.38 4.90 17.31
CA SER A 77 -13.01 5.98 16.54
C SER A 77 -12.42 6.06 15.13
N GLY A 78 -11.11 5.81 15.02
CA GLY A 78 -10.37 5.87 13.76
C GLY A 78 -10.26 7.28 13.17
N ASP A 79 -10.61 8.29 13.97
CA ASP A 79 -10.38 9.71 13.71
C ASP A 79 -9.19 10.17 14.57
N TYR A 80 -8.03 10.25 13.93
CA TYR A 80 -6.79 10.64 14.60
C TYR A 80 -6.50 12.15 14.51
N GLY A 81 -7.53 12.96 14.23
CA GLY A 81 -7.37 14.40 14.04
C GLY A 81 -6.72 14.80 12.72
N THR A 82 -6.55 13.86 11.78
CA THR A 82 -5.96 14.05 10.44
C THR A 82 -6.94 13.82 9.29
N GLY A 83 -8.25 13.71 9.57
CA GLY A 83 -9.27 13.55 8.53
C GLY A 83 -9.27 14.67 7.49
N TYR A 84 -9.69 14.38 6.25
CA TYR A 84 -9.82 15.30 5.08
C TYR A 84 -9.16 16.69 5.20
N GLY A 85 -7.83 16.72 5.34
CA GLY A 85 -7.03 17.96 5.33
C GLY A 85 -6.66 18.52 6.70
N ARG A 86 -7.07 17.93 7.83
CA ARG A 86 -6.63 18.38 9.17
C ARG A 86 -5.16 18.02 9.42
N PRO A 87 -4.38 18.92 10.07
CA PRO A 87 -4.77 20.22 10.63
C PRO A 87 -4.68 21.40 9.64
N PHE A 88 -4.27 21.16 8.39
CA PHE A 88 -3.94 22.19 7.40
C PHE A 88 -5.16 22.86 6.73
N VAL A 89 -6.32 22.22 6.79
CA VAL A 89 -7.59 22.69 6.23
C VAL A 89 -8.64 22.71 7.36
N PRO A 90 -9.35 23.83 7.57
CA PRO A 90 -10.45 23.88 8.54
C PRO A 90 -11.53 22.85 8.19
N ASN A 91 -12.33 22.45 9.19
CA ASN A 91 -13.33 21.39 9.01
C ASN A 91 -14.43 21.82 8.03
N VAL A 92 -14.28 21.51 6.75
CA VAL A 92 -15.25 21.91 5.71
C VAL A 92 -16.39 20.90 5.55
N LEU A 93 -16.27 19.72 6.18
CA LEU A 93 -17.18 18.59 5.94
C LEU A 93 -17.97 18.27 7.20
N GLU A 94 -19.26 18.56 7.16
CA GLU A 94 -20.23 18.27 8.22
C GLU A 94 -21.50 17.61 7.63
N GLY A 95 -22.24 16.88 8.45
CA GLY A 95 -23.53 16.32 8.06
C GLY A 95 -23.46 15.18 7.02
N GLU A 96 -24.29 15.27 5.98
CA GLU A 96 -24.44 14.21 4.96
C GLU A 96 -23.19 14.02 4.10
N GLU A 97 -22.44 15.08 3.81
CA GLU A 97 -21.23 14.99 3.00
C GLU A 97 -20.12 14.19 3.69
N LEU A 98 -20.00 14.34 5.01
CA LEU A 98 -19.05 13.57 5.82
C LEU A 98 -19.42 12.09 5.79
N LYS A 99 -20.70 11.76 6.00
CA LYS A 99 -21.19 10.36 5.95
C LYS A 99 -20.93 9.74 4.58
N TYR A 100 -21.27 10.45 3.52
CA TYR A 100 -21.04 10.00 2.15
C TYR A 100 -19.55 9.69 1.88
N LYS A 101 -18.64 10.58 2.30
CA LYS A 101 -17.20 10.39 2.15
C LYS A 101 -16.63 9.26 3.02
N LEU A 102 -17.20 9.04 4.20
CA LEU A 102 -16.84 7.88 5.05
C LEU A 102 -17.31 6.57 4.40
N ASP A 103 -18.50 6.56 3.79
CA ASP A 103 -19.00 5.39 3.06
C ASP A 103 -18.14 5.11 1.81
N MET A 104 -17.69 6.16 1.11
CA MET A 104 -16.71 6.03 0.03
C MET A 104 -15.39 5.43 0.52
N GLU A 105 -14.86 5.89 1.66
CA GLU A 105 -13.63 5.34 2.24
C GLU A 105 -13.75 3.84 2.53
N ILE A 106 -14.87 3.41 3.12
CA ILE A 106 -15.10 1.99 3.42
C ILE A 106 -15.24 1.17 2.13
N ASN A 107 -16.01 1.65 1.16
CA ASN A 107 -16.22 0.92 -0.09
C ASN A 107 -14.93 0.82 -0.92
N GLN A 108 -14.12 1.88 -0.98
CA GLN A 108 -12.79 1.85 -1.59
C GLN A 108 -11.84 0.93 -0.82
N GLY A 109 -11.88 0.95 0.52
CA GLY A 109 -11.13 0.02 1.35
C GLY A 109 -11.46 -1.44 1.07
N ARG A 110 -12.75 -1.78 0.92
CA ARG A 110 -13.22 -3.13 0.55
C ARG A 110 -12.73 -3.55 -0.83
N ALA A 111 -12.86 -2.68 -1.82
CA ALA A 111 -12.37 -2.95 -3.16
C ALA A 111 -10.85 -3.14 -3.18
N ALA A 112 -10.11 -2.30 -2.46
CA ALA A 112 -8.66 -2.38 -2.38
C ALA A 112 -8.17 -3.68 -1.69
N MET A 113 -8.86 -4.13 -0.63
CA MET A 113 -8.56 -5.41 0.02
C MET A 113 -8.69 -6.59 -0.96
N MET A 114 -9.75 -6.59 -1.78
CA MET A 114 -9.91 -7.60 -2.83
C MET A 114 -8.88 -7.44 -3.96
N GLY A 115 -8.54 -6.21 -4.33
CA GLY A 115 -7.57 -5.89 -5.37
C GLY A 115 -6.16 -6.37 -5.05
N ILE A 116 -5.67 -6.08 -3.84
CA ILE A 116 -4.34 -6.55 -3.39
C ILE A 116 -4.30 -8.07 -3.27
N MET A 117 -5.34 -8.68 -2.70
CA MET A 117 -5.38 -10.15 -2.62
C MET A 117 -5.34 -10.78 -4.03
N GLY A 118 -6.10 -10.22 -4.97
CA GLY A 118 -6.10 -10.66 -6.37
C GLY A 118 -4.73 -10.49 -7.03
N ALA A 119 -4.07 -9.35 -6.83
CA ALA A 119 -2.73 -9.10 -7.36
C ALA A 119 -1.69 -10.07 -6.76
N MET A 120 -1.69 -10.27 -5.44
CA MET A 120 -0.76 -11.18 -4.78
C MET A 120 -0.93 -12.63 -5.26
N VAL A 121 -2.17 -13.11 -5.37
CA VAL A 121 -2.45 -14.45 -5.91
C VAL A 121 -2.08 -14.53 -7.39
N GLY A 122 -2.38 -13.49 -8.17
CA GLY A 122 -2.01 -13.41 -9.58
C GLY A 122 -0.51 -13.50 -9.79
N GLU A 123 0.29 -12.71 -9.06
CA GLU A 123 1.75 -12.77 -9.10
C GLU A 123 2.28 -14.15 -8.65
N ALA A 124 1.71 -14.73 -7.60
CA ALA A 124 2.14 -16.04 -7.09
C ALA A 124 1.85 -17.19 -8.08
N VAL A 125 0.73 -17.12 -8.82
CA VAL A 125 0.33 -18.16 -9.79
C VAL A 125 1.03 -18.01 -11.13
N THR A 126 1.16 -16.78 -11.63
CA THR A 126 1.76 -16.51 -12.94
C THR A 126 3.29 -16.42 -12.89
N GLY A 127 3.86 -16.13 -11.71
CA GLY A 127 5.28 -15.83 -11.56
C GLY A 127 5.69 -14.51 -12.22
N GLN A 128 4.73 -13.70 -12.65
CA GLN A 128 4.92 -12.43 -13.36
C GLN A 128 4.39 -11.28 -12.53
N THR A 129 5.06 -10.12 -12.59
CA THR A 129 4.56 -8.89 -12.00
C THR A 129 3.29 -8.41 -12.71
N LEU A 130 2.53 -7.52 -12.09
CA LEU A 130 1.32 -6.98 -12.72
C LEU A 130 1.63 -6.28 -14.07
N ALA A 131 2.75 -5.56 -14.17
CA ALA A 131 3.21 -4.97 -15.42
C ALA A 131 3.52 -6.03 -16.49
N GLU A 132 4.16 -7.13 -16.11
CA GLU A 132 4.50 -8.23 -17.01
C GLU A 132 3.26 -8.99 -17.49
N GLN A 133 2.27 -9.21 -16.62
CA GLN A 133 0.98 -9.81 -16.98
C GLN A 133 0.23 -8.96 -18.02
N VAL A 134 0.25 -7.63 -17.84
CA VAL A 134 -0.34 -6.68 -18.81
C VAL A 134 0.45 -6.68 -20.13
N ALA A 135 1.78 -6.65 -20.08
CA ALA A 135 2.63 -6.62 -21.27
C ALA A 135 2.55 -7.93 -22.08
N SER A 136 2.43 -9.07 -21.40
CA SER A 136 2.31 -10.40 -22.01
C SER A 136 0.88 -10.76 -22.45
N GLY A 137 -0.12 -9.96 -22.06
CA GLY A 137 -1.53 -10.27 -22.29
C GLY A 137 -2.04 -11.45 -21.46
N ASN A 138 -1.30 -11.91 -20.44
CA ASN A 138 -1.68 -13.01 -19.56
C ASN A 138 -2.65 -12.53 -18.44
N LEU A 139 -3.73 -11.87 -18.86
CA LEU A 139 -4.70 -11.25 -17.96
C LEU A 139 -5.80 -12.23 -17.49
N ILE A 140 -5.85 -13.45 -18.06
CA ILE A 140 -6.97 -14.39 -17.93
C ILE A 140 -6.58 -15.71 -17.25
N GLY A 141 -5.47 -15.74 -16.51
CA GLY A 141 -5.12 -16.89 -15.66
C GLY A 141 -4.84 -18.17 -16.46
N TYR A 142 -4.07 -18.08 -17.56
CA TYR A 142 -3.50 -19.28 -18.16
C TYR A 142 -2.10 -19.47 -17.54
N GLY A 143 -1.96 -20.55 -16.75
CA GLY A 143 -0.65 -21.04 -16.32
C GLY A 143 0.23 -21.36 -17.55
N PRO A 144 1.55 -21.50 -17.38
CA PRO A 144 2.44 -21.75 -18.51
C PRO A 144 2.06 -23.03 -19.27
N PRO A 145 2.33 -23.13 -20.59
CA PRO A 145 2.25 -24.40 -21.32
C PRO A 145 3.21 -25.46 -20.75
#